data_AF-A0A6P3WF11-F1
#
_entry.id   AF-A0A6P3WF11-F1
#
_cell.length_a   1.000
_cell.length_b   1.000
_cell.length_c   1.000
_cell.angle_alpha   90.00
_cell.angle_beta   90.00
_cell.angle_gamma   90.00
#
_symmetry.space_group_name_H-M   'P 1'
#
loop_
_entity.id
_entity.type
_entity.pdbx_description
1 polymer ?
#
loop_
_entity_poly.entity_id
_entity_poly.type
_entity_poly.pdbx_seq_one_letter_code
_entity_poly.pdbx_strand_id
1 'polypeptide(L)'
;MMPLRKVCSFRPKVLINVCILAFMTFSLFLWSTSKNICYNADQRKAAGTLFTSDLGELLTCSAIIRGDVEGLNEEDLSRFLKKRKREPLPESFYLSSTKDCSAYIKDRGFLTVALSEEERDFPIAYSMVIHEKIEMFERLLRAVYTPQNVYCVHVDKKSPENFMKAVEAIVSCFPNVFVASKLERVVYASWSRVQADLNCMNDLVDSTVEWKYLINTCGTDFPIKTNTETVRALQVLNGRNSLESEATPEHKKARWEYHHNVTESDVIQTDIKKSPPPISSPMFSGNAYFVLSREFVEHLFKNPEAKALLEWEKDTYSPDEHLWASLQRMPGMPGSSPPNNKYDTTDMTSIARLVKWVYHEGDVRKGASYPPCNGGYRRAVCVYGAGDLNWILRQQHLVANKFDPEVDEIALKCLEHYLRFKTLTGQSLQFAEKSHIMKR
;
A
#
# COMPACT_ATOMS: atom_id res chain seq x y z
N MET A 1 11.16 -36.67 30.56
CA MET A 1 10.00 -37.46 30.11
C MET A 1 8.78 -37.00 30.91
N MET A 2 8.03 -36.03 30.37
CA MET A 2 6.65 -35.63 30.70
C MET A 2 6.38 -34.26 30.05
N PRO A 3 5.32 -34.12 29.25
CA PRO A 3 4.65 -32.84 29.12
C PRO A 3 3.22 -32.96 29.64
N LEU A 4 2.88 -32.10 30.60
CA LEU A 4 1.51 -31.80 30.99
C LEU A 4 0.78 -31.15 29.81
N ARG A 5 0.01 -31.94 29.05
CA ARG A 5 -1.09 -31.41 28.24
C ARG A 5 -2.21 -30.98 29.18
N LYS A 6 -2.53 -29.68 29.20
CA LYS A 6 -3.78 -29.19 29.78
C LYS A 6 -4.96 -29.79 29.01
N VAL A 7 -5.76 -30.61 29.69
CA VAL A 7 -7.03 -31.14 29.20
C VAL A 7 -8.12 -30.12 29.57
N CYS A 8 -8.79 -29.54 28.57
CA CYS A 8 -10.03 -28.79 28.80
C CYS A 8 -11.20 -29.78 28.77
N SER A 9 -11.87 -30.00 29.91
CA SER A 9 -13.06 -30.87 29.99
C SER A 9 -14.35 -30.07 29.78
N PHE A 10 -15.24 -30.57 28.93
CA PHE A 10 -16.63 -30.10 28.82
C PHE A 10 -17.54 -31.27 29.19
N ARG A 11 -18.44 -31.11 30.18
CA ARG A 11 -19.45 -32.13 30.56
C ARG A 11 -20.81 -31.76 29.97
N PRO A 12 -21.43 -32.55 29.08
CA PRO A 12 -22.83 -32.39 28.71
C PRO A 12 -23.73 -33.26 29.60
N LYS A 13 -24.78 -32.67 30.18
CA LYS A 13 -25.91 -33.45 30.73
C LYS A 13 -26.83 -33.87 29.59
N VAL A 14 -27.20 -35.14 29.58
CA VAL A 14 -27.96 -35.84 28.54
C VAL A 14 -29.46 -35.58 28.67
N LEU A 15 -30.13 -35.27 27.55
CA LEU A 15 -31.51 -35.69 27.29
C LEU A 15 -31.64 -36.06 25.80
N ILE A 16 -32.44 -37.08 25.54
CA ILE A 16 -32.27 -38.11 24.51
C ILE A 16 -33.12 -37.87 23.24
N ASN A 17 -32.55 -38.27 22.10
CA ASN A 17 -33.16 -38.60 20.79
C ASN A 17 -33.81 -37.50 19.93
N VAL A 18 -33.00 -36.85 19.09
CA VAL A 18 -33.12 -36.65 17.61
C VAL A 18 -32.05 -35.61 17.25
N CYS A 19 -30.76 -35.98 17.19
CA CYS A 19 -29.72 -34.95 16.93
C CYS A 19 -28.30 -35.47 16.58
N ILE A 20 -28.11 -36.72 16.15
CA ILE A 20 -26.74 -37.27 16.01
C ILE A 20 -25.99 -36.69 14.80
N LEU A 21 -26.68 -36.40 13.68
CA LEU A 21 -26.05 -35.80 12.49
C LEU A 21 -25.80 -34.29 12.63
N ALA A 22 -26.71 -33.55 13.28
CA ALA A 22 -26.55 -32.12 13.53
C ALA A 22 -25.46 -31.84 14.58
N PHE A 23 -25.30 -32.71 15.59
CA PHE A 23 -24.21 -32.56 16.56
C PHE A 23 -22.84 -32.88 15.98
N MET A 24 -22.70 -33.79 15.01
CA MET A 24 -21.40 -34.05 14.37
C MET A 24 -20.96 -32.88 13.50
N THR A 25 -21.86 -32.28 12.71
CA THR A 25 -21.52 -31.09 11.92
C THR A 25 -21.29 -29.86 12.79
N PHE A 26 -22.09 -29.67 13.85
CA PHE A 26 -21.91 -28.56 14.78
C PHE A 26 -20.65 -28.72 15.66
N SER A 27 -20.31 -29.95 16.08
CA SER A 27 -19.06 -30.21 16.82
C SER A 27 -17.83 -30.10 15.92
N LEU A 28 -17.88 -30.53 14.65
CA LEU A 28 -16.82 -30.28 13.68
C LEU A 28 -16.66 -28.78 13.39
N PHE A 29 -17.76 -28.03 13.28
CA PHE A 29 -17.74 -26.58 13.10
C PHE A 29 -17.20 -25.85 14.33
N LEU A 30 -17.64 -26.23 15.54
CA LEU A 30 -17.10 -25.71 16.81
C LEU A 30 -15.63 -26.09 17.02
N TRP A 31 -15.21 -27.27 16.58
CA TRP A 31 -13.83 -27.72 16.72
C TRP A 31 -12.90 -27.07 15.69
N SER A 32 -13.39 -26.85 14.47
CA SER A 32 -12.72 -26.08 13.42
C SER A 32 -12.57 -24.61 13.83
N THR A 33 -13.67 -23.96 14.23
CA THR A 33 -13.64 -22.57 14.74
C THR A 33 -12.77 -22.44 15.98
N SER A 34 -12.83 -23.39 16.93
CA SER A 34 -11.94 -23.38 18.10
C SER A 34 -10.47 -23.57 17.73
N LYS A 35 -10.13 -24.46 16.78
CA LYS A 35 -8.75 -24.62 16.30
C LYS A 35 -8.25 -23.35 15.61
N ASN A 36 -9.08 -22.72 14.79
CA ASN A 36 -8.75 -21.47 14.10
C ASN A 36 -8.57 -20.30 15.07
N ILE A 37 -9.41 -20.20 16.09
CA ILE A 37 -9.27 -19.19 17.16
C ILE A 37 -7.98 -19.42 17.95
N CYS A 38 -7.67 -20.66 18.33
CA CYS A 38 -6.42 -20.98 19.05
C CYS A 38 -5.17 -20.75 18.21
N TYR A 39 -5.17 -21.14 16.94
CA TYR A 39 -4.05 -20.93 16.01
C TYR A 39 -3.76 -19.44 15.80
N ASN A 40 -4.80 -18.64 15.56
CA ASN A 40 -4.67 -17.19 15.39
C ASN A 40 -4.20 -16.49 16.68
N ALA A 41 -4.61 -16.99 17.85
CA ALA A 41 -4.16 -16.44 19.14
C ALA A 41 -2.66 -16.69 19.39
N ASP A 42 -2.16 -17.88 19.11
CA ASP A 42 -0.74 -18.24 19.31
C ASP A 42 0.18 -17.52 18.30
N GLN A 43 -0.24 -17.41 17.04
CA GLN A 43 0.44 -16.65 15.99
C GLN A 43 0.55 -15.15 16.35
N ARG A 44 -0.56 -14.54 16.81
CA ARG A 44 -0.57 -13.14 17.28
C ARG A 44 0.26 -12.93 18.53
N LYS A 45 0.38 -13.93 19.41
CA LYS A 45 1.21 -13.86 20.61
C LYS A 45 2.70 -13.93 20.27
N ALA A 46 3.10 -14.78 19.32
CA ALA A 46 4.47 -14.83 18.80
C ALA A 46 4.86 -13.58 18.00
N ALA A 47 3.94 -13.03 17.19
CA ALA A 47 4.13 -11.73 16.55
C ALA A 47 4.11 -10.57 17.56
N GLY A 48 3.35 -10.71 18.65
CA GLY A 48 3.29 -9.77 19.77
C GLY A 48 4.61 -9.65 20.54
N THR A 49 5.40 -10.71 20.63
CA THR A 49 6.76 -10.65 21.21
C THR A 49 7.77 -9.85 20.36
N LEU A 50 7.46 -9.55 19.09
CA LEU A 50 8.21 -8.59 18.27
C LEU A 50 7.79 -7.12 18.49
N PHE A 51 6.77 -6.85 19.32
CA PHE A 51 6.30 -5.50 19.59
C PHE A 51 7.06 -4.88 20.77
N THR A 52 8.21 -4.28 20.49
CA THR A 52 9.01 -3.54 21.47
C THR A 52 8.86 -2.03 21.27
N SER A 53 7.62 -1.53 21.18
CA SER A 53 7.39 -0.08 21.16
C SER A 53 7.37 0.44 22.60
N ASP A 54 8.07 1.56 22.84
CA ASP A 54 8.01 2.25 24.13
C ASP A 54 6.57 2.71 24.38
N LEU A 55 6.00 2.30 25.51
CA LEU A 55 4.63 2.62 25.92
C LEU A 55 4.35 4.12 25.85
N GLY A 56 5.34 4.95 26.18
CA GLY A 56 5.23 6.40 26.07
C GLY A 56 4.98 6.86 24.63
N GLU A 57 5.66 6.25 23.66
CA GLU A 57 5.49 6.59 22.24
C GLU A 57 4.10 6.19 21.71
N LEU A 58 3.58 5.05 22.11
CA LEU A 58 2.23 4.63 21.73
C LEU A 58 1.17 5.60 22.25
N LEU A 59 1.33 6.07 23.49
CA LEU A 59 0.44 7.05 24.09
C LEU A 59 0.53 8.40 23.37
N THR A 60 1.74 8.88 23.07
CA THR A 60 1.95 10.11 22.29
C THR A 60 1.34 10.00 20.90
N CYS A 61 1.57 8.89 20.19
CA CYS A 61 0.99 8.69 18.86
C CYS A 61 -0.53 8.57 18.89
N SER A 62 -1.11 7.91 19.90
CA SER A 62 -2.56 7.86 20.08
C SER A 62 -3.15 9.27 20.22
N ALA A 63 -2.54 10.13 21.03
CA ALA A 63 -2.97 11.51 21.22
C ALA A 63 -2.86 12.35 19.93
N ILE A 64 -1.74 12.26 19.21
CA ILE A 64 -1.56 12.92 17.90
C ILE A 64 -2.64 12.47 16.91
N ILE A 65 -2.87 11.16 16.80
CA ILE A 65 -3.88 10.59 15.90
C ILE A 65 -5.29 11.02 16.30
N ARG A 66 -5.58 11.21 17.59
CA ARG A 66 -6.86 11.74 18.05
C ARG A 66 -7.01 13.25 17.83
N GLY A 67 -5.92 13.97 17.65
CA GLY A 67 -5.90 15.44 17.63
C GLY A 67 -6.07 16.03 19.03
N ASP A 68 -5.74 15.26 20.06
CA ASP A 68 -5.94 15.60 21.48
C ASP A 68 -4.59 15.55 22.21
N VAL A 69 -3.79 16.59 22.02
CA VAL A 69 -2.42 16.71 22.57
C VAL A 69 -2.36 17.46 23.91
N GLU A 70 -3.46 18.06 24.36
CA GLU A 70 -3.53 18.89 25.56
C GLU A 70 -3.33 18.09 26.87
N GLY A 71 -3.53 16.77 26.84
CA GLY A 71 -3.36 15.87 27.99
C GLY A 71 -2.07 15.04 28.00
N LEU A 72 -1.10 15.33 27.13
CA LEU A 72 0.16 14.59 27.07
C LEU A 72 1.16 15.04 28.13
N ASN A 73 1.89 14.09 28.69
CA ASN A 73 3.05 14.37 29.54
C ASN A 73 4.10 15.16 28.74
N GLU A 74 4.47 16.36 29.23
CA GLU A 74 5.43 17.25 28.56
C GLU A 74 6.80 16.60 28.35
N GLU A 75 7.23 15.72 29.25
CA GLU A 75 8.51 15.01 29.13
C GLU A 75 8.48 13.97 28.01
N ASP A 76 7.39 13.21 27.91
CA ASP A 76 7.20 12.21 26.85
C ASP A 76 7.08 12.87 25.49
N LEU A 77 6.29 13.95 25.41
CA LEU A 77 6.18 14.77 24.21
C LEU A 77 7.54 15.35 23.82
N SER A 78 8.27 15.95 24.76
CA SER A 78 9.60 16.53 24.49
C SER A 78 10.60 15.48 24.01
N ARG A 79 10.63 14.30 24.63
CA ARG A 79 11.47 13.17 24.23
C ARG A 79 11.11 12.65 22.85
N PHE A 80 9.83 12.59 22.53
CA PHE A 80 9.34 12.15 21.23
C PHE A 80 9.66 13.16 20.13
N LEU A 81 9.46 14.46 20.40
CA LEU A 81 9.80 15.56 19.49
C LEU A 81 11.30 15.65 19.20
N LYS A 82 12.19 15.30 20.16
CA LYS A 82 13.64 15.20 19.91
C LYS A 82 13.98 14.20 18.81
N LYS A 83 13.15 13.16 18.59
CA LYS A 83 13.34 12.17 17.53
C LYS A 83 13.02 12.69 16.13
N ARG A 84 12.40 13.87 16.00
CA ARG A 84 12.18 14.55 14.71
C ARG A 84 13.48 14.86 13.96
N LYS A 85 14.61 14.92 14.66
CA LYS A 85 15.95 15.22 14.09
C LYS A 85 16.84 13.98 13.93
N ARG A 86 16.27 12.78 13.88
CA ARG A 86 17.06 11.55 13.71
C ARG A 86 17.62 11.47 12.29
N GLU A 87 18.90 11.12 12.16
CA GLU A 87 19.49 10.80 10.86
C GLU A 87 18.90 9.49 10.30
N PRO A 88 18.52 9.47 9.01
CA PRO A 88 18.08 8.26 8.36
C PRO A 88 19.15 7.17 8.35
N LEU A 89 18.74 5.90 8.35
CA LEU A 89 19.67 4.78 8.22
C LEU A 89 20.28 4.77 6.81
N PRO A 90 21.63 4.80 6.69
CA PRO A 90 22.30 4.83 5.40
C PRO A 90 22.30 3.45 4.73
N GLU A 91 22.62 3.39 3.43
CA GLU A 91 22.73 2.14 2.66
C GLU A 91 23.70 1.14 3.31
N SER A 92 24.79 1.62 3.90
CA SER A 92 25.80 0.79 4.58
C SER A 92 25.24 0.00 5.77
N PHE A 93 24.22 0.54 6.46
CA PHE A 93 23.52 -0.19 7.51
C PHE A 93 22.83 -1.43 6.95
N TYR A 94 22.14 -1.30 5.80
CA TYR A 94 21.43 -2.40 5.16
C TYR A 94 22.38 -3.43 4.57
N LEU A 95 23.48 -2.99 3.93
CA LEU A 95 24.53 -3.89 3.43
C LEU A 95 25.21 -4.71 4.53
N SER A 96 25.27 -4.19 5.76
CA SER A 96 25.84 -4.89 6.91
C SER A 96 24.82 -5.81 7.58
N SER A 97 23.64 -5.29 7.91
CA SER A 97 22.63 -6.01 8.70
C SER A 97 22.00 -7.19 7.97
N THR A 98 21.81 -7.10 6.65
CA THR A 98 21.22 -8.17 5.83
C THR A 98 22.14 -9.37 5.59
N LYS A 99 23.42 -9.31 6.01
CA LYS A 99 24.32 -10.47 5.97
C LYS A 99 23.82 -11.63 6.84
N ASP A 100 23.10 -11.31 7.91
CA ASP A 100 22.31 -12.26 8.67
C ASP A 100 20.82 -11.91 8.50
N CYS A 101 20.20 -12.49 7.48
CA CYS A 101 18.79 -12.23 7.18
C CYS A 101 17.87 -12.61 8.35
N SER A 102 18.20 -13.64 9.14
CA SER A 102 17.36 -14.04 10.27
C SER A 102 17.38 -12.97 11.37
N ALA A 103 18.57 -12.45 11.68
CA ALA A 103 18.71 -11.33 12.61
C ALA A 103 18.06 -10.05 12.04
N TYR A 104 18.33 -9.70 10.78
CA TYR A 104 17.74 -8.52 10.13
C TYR A 104 16.21 -8.54 10.19
N ILE A 105 15.57 -9.62 9.76
CA ILE A 105 14.10 -9.77 9.76
C ILE A 105 13.55 -9.57 11.17
N LYS A 106 14.18 -10.20 12.17
CA LYS A 106 13.77 -10.13 13.57
C LYS A 106 13.95 -8.72 14.13
N ASP A 107 15.14 -8.15 14.00
CA ASP A 107 15.53 -6.86 14.59
C ASP A 107 14.81 -5.69 13.94
N ARG A 108 14.52 -5.79 12.64
CA ARG A 108 13.72 -4.81 11.91
C ARG A 108 12.22 -4.98 12.10
N GLY A 109 11.77 -6.08 12.71
CA GLY A 109 10.37 -6.28 13.06
C GLY A 109 9.48 -6.68 11.89
N PHE A 110 9.97 -7.46 10.93
CA PHE A 110 9.14 -7.98 9.84
C PHE A 110 8.18 -9.07 10.35
N LEU A 111 6.95 -9.07 9.82
CA LEU A 111 5.96 -10.10 10.12
C LEU A 111 6.07 -11.23 9.09
N THR A 112 6.71 -12.33 9.47
CA THR A 112 6.98 -13.47 8.58
C THR A 112 5.96 -14.60 8.70
N VAL A 113 4.82 -14.33 9.32
CA VAL A 113 3.74 -15.29 9.48
C VAL A 113 2.39 -14.67 9.10
N ALA A 114 1.53 -15.46 8.45
CA ALA A 114 0.16 -15.03 8.14
C ALA A 114 -0.66 -14.96 9.44
N LEU A 115 -1.28 -13.81 9.70
CA LEU A 115 -1.96 -13.53 10.97
C LEU A 115 -3.42 -13.99 11.02
N SER A 116 -3.96 -14.43 9.88
CA SER A 116 -5.30 -15.02 9.75
C SER A 116 -5.40 -15.86 8.47
N GLU A 117 -6.38 -16.78 8.44
CA GLU A 117 -6.70 -17.54 7.23
C GLU A 117 -7.25 -16.63 6.12
N GLU A 118 -8.06 -15.63 6.49
CA GLU A 118 -8.59 -14.61 5.58
C GLU A 118 -7.47 -13.93 4.78
N GLU A 119 -6.37 -13.56 5.44
CA GLU A 119 -5.22 -12.95 4.78
C GLU A 119 -4.37 -13.95 4.00
N ARG A 120 -4.22 -15.17 4.51
CA ARG A 120 -3.46 -16.24 3.83
C ARG A 120 -4.08 -16.61 2.50
N ASP A 121 -5.41 -16.67 2.45
CA ASP A 121 -6.17 -17.16 1.31
C ASP A 121 -6.51 -16.01 0.32
N PHE A 122 -6.05 -14.79 0.59
CA PHE A 122 -6.20 -13.62 -0.29
C PHE A 122 -4.86 -12.89 -0.53
N PRO A 123 -3.92 -13.49 -1.29
CA PRO A 123 -2.62 -12.88 -1.54
C PRO A 123 -2.73 -11.61 -2.40
N ILE A 124 -1.89 -10.62 -2.10
CA ILE A 124 -1.80 -9.33 -2.79
C ILE A 124 -0.42 -9.21 -3.45
N ALA A 125 -0.40 -8.67 -4.66
CA ALA A 125 0.82 -8.29 -5.36
C ALA A 125 1.10 -6.79 -5.19
N TYR A 126 2.37 -6.43 -5.06
CA TYR A 126 2.84 -5.05 -5.04
C TYR A 126 3.86 -4.78 -6.15
N SER A 127 3.69 -3.65 -6.84
CA SER A 127 4.71 -3.06 -7.73
C SER A 127 5.29 -1.83 -7.05
N MET A 128 6.56 -1.88 -6.64
CA MET A 128 7.22 -0.81 -5.87
C MET A 128 8.26 -0.11 -6.74
N VAL A 129 7.94 1.09 -7.25
CA VAL A 129 8.87 1.89 -8.07
C VAL A 129 9.64 2.88 -7.19
N ILE A 130 10.95 2.67 -7.04
CA ILE A 130 11.81 3.44 -6.12
C ILE A 130 13.09 3.93 -6.82
N HIS A 131 13.68 5.00 -6.30
CA HIS A 131 14.93 5.55 -6.84
C HIS A 131 15.91 6.12 -5.79
N GLU A 132 15.47 6.35 -4.56
CA GLU A 132 16.30 6.90 -3.47
C GLU A 132 15.68 6.60 -2.10
N LYS A 133 16.33 7.07 -1.03
CA LYS A 133 15.88 6.98 0.38
C LYS A 133 15.65 5.53 0.84
N ILE A 134 16.74 4.78 0.99
CA ILE A 134 16.70 3.34 1.28
C ILE A 134 15.89 2.98 2.53
N GLU A 135 15.92 3.82 3.56
CA GLU A 135 15.12 3.60 4.76
C GLU A 135 13.62 3.76 4.51
N MET A 136 13.20 4.67 3.62
CA MET A 136 11.79 4.78 3.26
C MET A 136 11.29 3.53 2.54
N PHE A 137 12.11 2.95 1.65
CA PHE A 137 11.81 1.66 1.05
C PHE A 137 11.67 0.56 2.11
N GLU A 138 12.61 0.43 3.05
CA GLU A 138 12.51 -0.58 4.12
C GLU A 138 11.27 -0.40 4.99
N ARG A 139 10.93 0.83 5.37
CA ARG A 139 9.75 1.12 6.19
C ARG A 139 8.46 0.79 5.45
N LEU A 140 8.36 1.17 4.18
CA LEU A 140 7.21 0.83 3.33
C LEU A 140 7.08 -0.68 3.20
N LEU A 141 8.16 -1.38 2.80
CA LEU A 141 8.17 -2.83 2.67
C LEU A 141 7.75 -3.49 3.97
N ARG A 142 8.35 -3.12 5.11
CA ARG A 142 7.98 -3.65 6.44
C ARG A 142 6.52 -3.42 6.80
N ALA A 143 5.95 -2.28 6.42
CA ALA A 143 4.56 -1.94 6.75
C ALA A 143 3.55 -2.77 5.96
N VAL A 144 3.89 -3.19 4.73
CA VAL A 144 3.01 -4.00 3.87
C VAL A 144 3.40 -5.48 3.80
N TYR A 145 4.58 -5.87 4.29
CA TYR A 145 5.12 -7.22 4.17
C TYR A 145 4.29 -8.26 4.93
N THR A 146 3.88 -9.30 4.21
CA THR A 146 3.36 -10.56 4.75
C THR A 146 3.90 -11.72 3.92
N PRO A 147 4.05 -12.93 4.48
CA PRO A 147 4.71 -14.05 3.78
C PRO A 147 3.89 -14.61 2.61
N GLN A 148 2.56 -14.41 2.58
CA GLN A 148 1.71 -14.93 1.53
C GLN A 148 1.62 -14.01 0.30
N ASN A 149 1.88 -12.71 0.46
CA ASN A 149 1.86 -11.72 -0.62
C ASN A 149 3.09 -11.83 -1.52
N VAL A 150 3.16 -11.07 -2.61
CA VAL A 150 4.33 -10.99 -3.50
C VAL A 150 4.68 -9.55 -3.83
N TYR A 151 5.97 -9.24 -3.91
CA TYR A 151 6.47 -7.87 -4.05
C TYR A 151 7.52 -7.78 -5.15
N CYS A 152 7.20 -7.04 -6.22
CA CYS A 152 8.17 -6.67 -7.23
C CYS A 152 8.70 -5.26 -6.94
N VAL A 153 10.02 -5.09 -6.97
CA VAL A 153 10.70 -3.82 -6.74
C VAL A 153 11.39 -3.37 -8.02
N HIS A 154 10.92 -2.27 -8.61
CA HIS A 154 11.59 -1.63 -9.72
C HIS A 154 12.48 -0.50 -9.20
N VAL A 155 13.79 -0.67 -9.32
CA VAL A 155 14.79 0.35 -9.00
C VAL A 155 15.16 1.14 -10.26
N ASP A 156 15.08 2.47 -10.22
CA ASP A 156 15.53 3.31 -11.35
C ASP A 156 17.02 3.04 -11.66
N LYS A 157 17.34 2.80 -12.93
CA LYS A 157 18.73 2.63 -13.41
C LYS A 157 19.62 3.86 -13.20
N LYS A 158 19.04 5.02 -12.88
CA LYS A 158 19.78 6.24 -12.51
C LYS A 158 20.13 6.31 -11.02
N SER A 159 19.60 5.40 -10.20
CA SER A 159 19.89 5.39 -8.77
C SER A 159 21.38 5.15 -8.49
N PRO A 160 21.92 5.71 -7.39
CA PRO A 160 23.28 5.43 -6.95
C PRO A 160 23.55 3.93 -6.76
N GLU A 161 24.75 3.47 -7.10
CA GLU A 161 25.12 2.05 -7.02
C GLU A 161 24.97 1.47 -5.60
N ASN A 162 25.31 2.26 -4.56
CA ASN A 162 25.13 1.87 -3.17
C ASN A 162 23.65 1.68 -2.81
N PHE A 163 22.76 2.49 -3.37
CA PHE A 163 21.31 2.35 -3.18
C PHE A 163 20.82 1.05 -3.82
N MET A 164 21.20 0.78 -5.07
CA MET A 164 20.83 -0.46 -5.78
C MET A 164 21.29 -1.70 -5.00
N LYS A 165 22.55 -1.73 -4.56
CA LYS A 165 23.09 -2.83 -3.74
C LYS A 165 22.35 -3.00 -2.42
N ALA A 166 21.96 -1.91 -1.76
CA ALA A 166 21.21 -1.98 -0.52
C ALA A 166 19.79 -2.52 -0.74
N VAL A 167 19.13 -2.15 -1.84
CA VAL A 167 17.83 -2.73 -2.22
C VAL A 167 17.98 -4.24 -2.45
N GLU A 168 18.95 -4.66 -3.27
CA GLU A 168 19.22 -6.09 -3.51
C GLU A 168 19.48 -6.85 -2.21
N ALA A 169 20.27 -6.27 -1.30
CA ALA A 169 20.57 -6.88 -0.01
C ALA A 169 19.32 -7.07 0.86
N ILE A 170 18.43 -6.07 0.95
CA ILE A 170 17.14 -6.18 1.65
C ILE A 170 16.26 -7.26 1.01
N VAL A 171 16.09 -7.18 -0.32
CA VAL A 171 15.23 -8.07 -1.10
C VAL A 171 15.66 -9.53 -0.93
N SER A 172 16.97 -9.80 -0.92
CA SER A 172 17.53 -11.15 -0.78
C SER A 172 17.14 -11.88 0.51
N CYS A 173 16.69 -11.15 1.54
CA CYS A 173 16.24 -11.75 2.79
C CYS A 173 14.81 -12.30 2.74
N PHE A 174 14.05 -12.07 1.68
CA PHE A 174 12.65 -12.49 1.60
C PHE A 174 12.41 -13.34 0.34
N PRO A 175 11.77 -14.52 0.48
CA PRO A 175 11.55 -15.42 -0.67
C PRO A 175 10.49 -14.91 -1.65
N ASN A 176 9.65 -13.96 -1.23
CA ASN A 176 8.51 -13.44 -1.96
C ASN A 176 8.68 -11.95 -2.35
N VAL A 177 9.89 -11.42 -2.23
CA VAL A 177 10.27 -10.08 -2.69
C VAL A 177 11.36 -10.25 -3.74
N PHE A 178 11.27 -9.55 -4.86
CA PHE A 178 12.28 -9.62 -5.92
C PHE A 178 12.44 -8.26 -6.62
N VAL A 179 13.62 -8.03 -7.19
CA VAL A 179 13.86 -6.89 -8.08
C VAL A 179 13.35 -7.24 -9.48
N ALA A 180 12.68 -6.29 -10.14
CA ALA A 180 12.15 -6.50 -11.48
C ALA A 180 13.25 -6.95 -12.45
N SER A 181 12.91 -7.92 -13.32
CA SER A 181 13.82 -8.49 -14.31
C SER A 181 14.30 -7.47 -15.34
N LYS A 182 13.52 -6.41 -15.55
CA LYS A 182 13.83 -5.27 -16.41
C LYS A 182 13.69 -3.96 -15.64
N LEU A 183 14.79 -3.21 -15.59
CA LEU A 183 14.84 -1.89 -14.98
C LEU A 183 14.89 -0.79 -16.04
N GLU A 184 14.21 0.31 -15.79
CA GLU A 184 14.13 1.49 -16.65
C GLU A 184 14.91 2.67 -16.08
N ARG A 185 15.37 3.55 -16.97
CA ARG A 185 15.85 4.89 -16.60
C ARG A 185 14.64 5.81 -16.58
N VAL A 186 14.07 6.09 -15.40
CA VAL A 186 12.76 6.75 -15.32
C VAL A 186 12.90 8.26 -15.50
N VAL A 187 12.37 8.81 -16.59
CA VAL A 187 12.28 10.26 -16.85
C VAL A 187 10.89 10.75 -16.44
N TYR A 188 10.84 11.85 -15.69
CA TYR A 188 9.58 12.42 -15.20
C TYR A 188 8.64 12.74 -16.38
N ALA A 189 7.35 12.44 -16.21
CA ALA A 189 6.30 12.61 -17.22
C ALA A 189 6.50 11.81 -18.53
N SER A 190 7.42 10.85 -18.58
CA SER A 190 7.63 10.01 -19.77
C SER A 190 7.03 8.61 -19.62
N TRP A 191 6.93 7.90 -20.74
CA TRP A 191 6.55 6.48 -20.81
C TRP A 191 7.35 5.57 -19.86
N SER A 192 8.62 5.88 -19.58
CA SER A 192 9.46 5.04 -18.72
C SER A 192 8.88 4.83 -17.32
N ARG A 193 8.06 5.77 -16.81
CA ARG A 193 7.33 5.59 -15.55
C ARG A 193 6.28 4.49 -15.65
N VAL A 194 5.53 4.44 -16.75
CA VAL A 194 4.56 3.36 -17.03
C VAL A 194 5.29 2.05 -17.24
N GLN A 195 6.38 2.06 -18.02
CA GLN A 195 7.17 0.87 -18.33
C GLN A 195 7.73 0.20 -17.07
N ALA A 196 8.11 0.98 -16.05
CA ALA A 196 8.54 0.44 -14.76
C ALA A 196 7.48 -0.44 -14.08
N ASP A 197 6.21 0.02 -14.07
CA ASP A 197 5.10 -0.78 -13.53
C ASP A 197 4.77 -1.98 -14.45
N LEU A 198 4.82 -1.81 -15.78
CA LEU A 198 4.60 -2.92 -16.73
C LEU A 198 5.64 -4.04 -16.59
N ASN A 199 6.90 -3.68 -16.33
CA ASN A 199 7.96 -4.67 -16.10
C ASN A 199 7.66 -5.49 -14.84
N CYS A 200 7.26 -4.83 -13.74
CA CYS A 200 6.82 -5.54 -12.54
C CYS A 200 5.55 -6.37 -12.77
N MET A 201 4.56 -5.85 -13.49
CA MET A 201 3.34 -6.60 -13.84
C MET A 201 3.67 -7.89 -14.58
N ASN A 202 4.59 -7.84 -15.55
CA ASN A 202 5.02 -9.01 -16.30
C ASN A 202 5.62 -10.08 -15.39
N ASP A 203 6.57 -9.71 -14.53
CA ASP A 203 7.20 -10.65 -13.60
C ASP A 203 6.22 -11.20 -12.54
N LEU A 204 5.27 -10.37 -12.10
CA LEU A 204 4.25 -10.76 -11.13
C LEU A 204 3.23 -11.75 -11.71
N VAL A 205 2.87 -11.63 -12.98
CA VAL A 205 1.99 -12.60 -13.66
C VAL A 205 2.62 -13.99 -13.69
N ASP A 206 3.95 -14.05 -13.87
CA ASP A 206 4.74 -15.28 -13.89
C ASP A 206 5.05 -15.84 -12.47
N SER A 207 4.65 -15.13 -11.42
CA SER A 207 4.84 -15.58 -10.04
C SER A 207 4.02 -16.84 -9.72
N THR A 208 4.60 -17.72 -8.90
CA THR A 208 3.90 -18.90 -8.36
C THR A 208 2.84 -18.55 -7.32
N VAL A 209 2.88 -17.31 -6.78
CA VAL A 209 1.87 -16.82 -5.83
C VAL A 209 0.59 -16.49 -6.59
N GLU A 210 -0.53 -17.11 -6.21
CA GLU A 210 -1.84 -16.86 -6.83
C GLU A 210 -2.53 -15.59 -6.29
N TRP A 211 -1.85 -14.45 -6.44
CA TRP A 211 -2.36 -13.16 -5.99
C TRP A 211 -3.65 -12.74 -6.70
N LYS A 212 -4.46 -11.93 -6.02
CA LYS A 212 -5.80 -11.52 -6.47
C LYS A 212 -5.82 -10.11 -7.05
N TYR A 213 -5.05 -9.22 -6.43
CA TYR A 213 -4.99 -7.81 -6.78
C TYR A 213 -3.56 -7.30 -6.76
N LEU A 214 -3.26 -6.37 -7.66
CA LEU A 214 -2.03 -5.59 -7.73
C LEU A 214 -2.28 -4.18 -7.20
N ILE A 215 -1.40 -3.73 -6.30
CA ILE A 215 -1.32 -2.35 -5.83
C ILE A 215 0.07 -1.81 -6.19
N ASN A 216 0.16 -0.75 -6.98
CA ASN A 216 1.45 -0.09 -7.19
C ASN A 216 1.75 0.91 -6.08
N THR A 217 3.02 1.22 -5.85
CA THR A 217 3.50 2.22 -4.88
C THR A 217 4.77 2.89 -5.39
N CYS A 218 5.07 4.08 -4.88
CA CYS A 218 6.34 4.76 -5.04
C CYS A 218 7.08 4.92 -3.70
N GLY A 219 8.35 5.32 -3.74
CA GLY A 219 9.21 5.46 -2.55
C GLY A 219 8.78 6.49 -1.49
N THR A 220 7.71 7.26 -1.71
CA THR A 220 7.17 8.23 -0.74
C THR A 220 5.75 7.89 -0.26
N ASP A 221 5.25 6.72 -0.64
CA ASP A 221 3.96 6.20 -0.19
C ASP A 221 4.06 5.53 1.17
N PHE A 222 2.94 5.52 1.90
CA PHE A 222 2.82 4.71 3.10
C PHE A 222 1.39 4.17 3.27
N PRO A 223 1.20 2.90 3.68
CA PRO A 223 -0.12 2.34 3.91
C PRO A 223 -0.85 3.10 5.03
N ILE A 224 -2.18 3.17 4.93
CA ILE A 224 -3.05 3.71 5.99
C ILE A 224 -4.13 2.71 6.43
N LYS A 225 -3.98 1.46 5.97
CA LYS A 225 -4.78 0.28 6.32
C LYS A 225 -3.84 -0.87 6.63
N THR A 226 -4.25 -1.72 7.58
CA THR A 226 -3.56 -3.00 7.83
C THR A 226 -3.76 -3.97 6.67
N ASN A 227 -2.94 -5.01 6.56
CA ASN A 227 -3.12 -6.02 5.50
C ASN A 227 -4.52 -6.67 5.55
N THR A 228 -5.05 -6.98 6.74
CA THR A 228 -6.42 -7.48 6.91
C THR A 228 -7.48 -6.50 6.38
N GLU A 229 -7.31 -5.20 6.64
CA GLU A 229 -8.24 -4.17 6.14
C GLU A 229 -8.14 -4.00 4.62
N THR A 230 -6.93 -4.07 4.08
CA THR A 230 -6.69 -4.07 2.64
C THR A 230 -7.37 -5.28 1.99
N VAL A 231 -7.16 -6.49 2.50
CA VAL A 231 -7.83 -7.72 2.01
C VAL A 231 -9.34 -7.53 1.97
N ARG A 232 -9.95 -7.04 3.07
CA ARG A 232 -11.40 -6.81 3.14
C ARG A 232 -11.89 -5.77 2.13
N ALA A 233 -11.16 -4.66 1.98
CA ALA A 233 -11.51 -3.64 0.99
C ALA A 233 -11.45 -4.19 -0.44
N LEU A 234 -10.45 -5.03 -0.75
CA LEU A 234 -10.29 -5.67 -2.05
C LEU A 234 -11.35 -6.75 -2.31
N GLN A 235 -11.75 -7.52 -1.29
CA GLN A 235 -12.85 -8.48 -1.41
C GLN A 235 -14.17 -7.80 -1.80
N VAL A 236 -14.42 -6.58 -1.29
CA VAL A 236 -15.62 -5.78 -1.64
C VAL A 236 -15.62 -5.38 -3.12
N LEU A 237 -14.45 -5.21 -3.75
CA LEU A 237 -14.38 -4.89 -5.17
C LEU A 237 -14.90 -6.04 -6.06
N ASN A 238 -14.90 -7.28 -5.56
CA ASN A 238 -15.48 -8.45 -6.22
C ASN A 238 -15.10 -8.57 -7.71
N GLY A 239 -13.80 -8.50 -8.01
CA GLY A 239 -13.25 -8.60 -9.36
C GLY A 239 -13.20 -7.28 -10.15
N ARG A 240 -13.76 -6.19 -9.61
CA ARG A 240 -13.60 -4.84 -10.18
C ARG A 240 -12.27 -4.22 -9.77
N ASN A 241 -11.82 -3.23 -10.54
CA ASN A 241 -10.64 -2.43 -10.23
C ASN A 241 -11.04 -1.16 -9.46
N SER A 242 -10.05 -0.46 -8.90
CA SER A 242 -10.24 0.87 -8.31
C SER A 242 -9.04 1.77 -8.62
N LEU A 243 -9.30 2.84 -9.36
CA LEU A 243 -8.36 3.90 -9.70
C LEU A 243 -9.13 5.16 -10.10
N GLU A 244 -8.46 6.31 -10.10
CA GLU A 244 -9.02 7.54 -10.64
C GLU A 244 -9.24 7.39 -12.16
N SER A 245 -10.44 7.71 -12.62
CA SER A 245 -10.82 7.67 -14.03
C SER A 245 -12.03 8.58 -14.23
N GLU A 246 -11.77 9.78 -14.73
CA GLU A 246 -12.76 10.84 -14.94
C GLU A 246 -12.75 11.30 -16.40
N ALA A 247 -13.88 11.88 -16.84
CA ALA A 247 -13.94 12.56 -18.12
C ALA A 247 -12.82 13.60 -18.23
N THR A 248 -12.09 13.54 -19.34
CA THR A 248 -10.85 14.29 -19.47
C THR A 248 -11.07 15.79 -19.63
N PRO A 249 -10.48 16.64 -18.76
CA PRO A 249 -10.52 18.09 -18.92
C PRO A 249 -9.86 18.57 -20.21
N GLU A 250 -10.41 19.60 -20.85
CA GLU A 250 -9.93 20.13 -22.14
C GLU A 250 -8.45 20.51 -22.11
N HIS A 251 -8.02 21.17 -21.02
CA HIS A 251 -6.64 21.64 -20.86
C HIS A 251 -5.61 20.51 -20.73
N LYS A 252 -6.03 19.26 -20.47
CA LYS A 252 -5.13 18.09 -20.44
C LYS A 252 -4.99 17.41 -21.80
N LYS A 253 -5.88 17.66 -22.77
CA LYS A 253 -5.91 16.94 -24.07
C LYS A 253 -4.63 17.08 -24.89
N ALA A 254 -4.00 18.25 -24.83
CA ALA A 254 -2.74 18.49 -25.52
C ALA A 254 -1.63 17.48 -25.19
N ARG A 255 -1.70 16.82 -24.02
CA ARG A 255 -0.71 15.83 -23.56
C ARG A 255 -0.58 14.59 -24.45
N TRP A 256 -1.64 14.21 -25.17
CA TRP A 256 -1.60 13.07 -26.10
C TRP A 256 -2.05 13.40 -27.53
N GLU A 257 -2.42 14.65 -27.79
CA GLU A 257 -2.70 15.11 -29.16
C GLU A 257 -1.43 15.34 -29.98
N TYR A 258 -0.28 15.52 -29.33
CA TYR A 258 1.00 15.80 -29.98
C TYR A 258 2.07 14.79 -29.57
N HIS A 259 3.03 14.56 -30.47
CA HIS A 259 4.22 13.76 -30.18
C HIS A 259 5.11 14.50 -29.19
N HIS A 260 5.73 13.75 -28.28
CA HIS A 260 6.69 14.27 -27.32
C HIS A 260 8.02 13.53 -27.47
N ASN A 261 9.11 14.31 -27.50
CA ASN A 261 10.46 13.76 -27.47
C ASN A 261 10.93 13.63 -26.03
N VAL A 262 11.42 12.44 -25.66
CA VAL A 262 12.01 12.18 -24.35
C VAL A 262 13.52 12.44 -24.45
N THR A 263 14.02 13.36 -23.64
CA THR A 263 15.46 13.60 -23.44
C THR A 263 15.93 12.84 -22.19
N GLU A 264 17.19 13.04 -21.76
CA GLU A 264 17.70 12.40 -20.54
C GLU A 264 16.97 12.86 -19.26
N SER A 265 16.39 14.07 -19.26
CA SER A 265 15.78 14.70 -18.09
C SER A 265 14.35 15.18 -18.32
N ASP A 266 13.93 15.41 -19.56
CA ASP A 266 12.71 16.15 -19.87
C ASP A 266 11.88 15.47 -20.97
N VAL A 267 10.61 15.86 -21.02
CA VAL A 267 9.67 15.47 -22.08
C VAL A 267 9.22 16.75 -22.77
N ILE A 268 9.55 16.89 -24.05
CA ILE A 268 9.36 18.12 -24.82
C ILE A 268 8.29 17.86 -25.87
N GLN A 269 7.20 18.63 -25.79
CA GLN A 269 6.15 18.60 -26.81
C GLN A 269 6.70 19.09 -28.15
N THR A 270 6.34 18.38 -29.22
CA THR A 270 6.61 18.77 -30.60
C THR A 270 5.36 19.36 -31.26
N ASP A 271 5.53 19.99 -32.42
CA ASP A 271 4.39 20.47 -33.22
C ASP A 271 3.73 19.37 -34.08
N ILE A 272 4.18 18.12 -33.94
CA ILE A 272 3.66 16.99 -34.73
C ILE A 272 2.41 16.44 -34.04
N LYS A 273 1.26 16.54 -34.71
CA LYS A 273 0.00 15.97 -34.22
C LYS A 273 0.00 14.44 -34.35
N LYS A 274 -0.40 13.73 -33.29
CA LYS A 274 -0.56 12.28 -33.28
C LYS A 274 -1.83 11.84 -34.02
N SER A 275 -1.86 10.59 -34.45
CA SER A 275 -3.11 9.93 -34.84
C SER A 275 -4.08 9.87 -33.63
N PRO A 276 -5.40 9.73 -33.86
CA PRO A 276 -6.33 9.40 -32.79
C PRO A 276 -5.89 8.15 -32.00
N PRO A 277 -6.25 8.04 -30.70
CA PRO A 277 -5.99 6.84 -29.90
C PRO A 277 -6.57 5.59 -30.59
N PRO A 278 -5.85 4.46 -30.65
CA PRO A 278 -6.29 3.25 -31.35
C PRO A 278 -7.25 2.42 -30.49
N ILE A 279 -8.24 3.07 -29.87
CA ILE A 279 -9.23 2.48 -28.99
C ILE A 279 -10.65 2.94 -29.34
N SER A 280 -11.64 2.14 -28.95
CA SER A 280 -13.06 2.31 -29.23
C SER A 280 -13.78 3.17 -28.19
N SER A 281 -13.14 3.43 -27.04
CA SER A 281 -13.63 4.31 -25.98
C SER A 281 -12.89 5.66 -25.96
N PRO A 282 -13.46 6.72 -25.36
CA PRO A 282 -12.73 7.95 -25.12
C PRO A 282 -11.49 7.76 -24.24
N MET A 283 -10.58 8.73 -24.28
CA MET A 283 -9.51 8.87 -23.28
C MET A 283 -10.07 9.47 -21.99
N PHE A 284 -9.59 8.97 -20.85
CA PHE A 284 -9.96 9.41 -19.50
C PHE A 284 -8.72 9.92 -18.74
N SER A 285 -8.93 10.86 -17.82
CA SER A 285 -7.88 11.36 -16.94
C SER A 285 -7.91 10.61 -15.61
N GLY A 286 -6.75 10.43 -15.01
CA GLY A 286 -6.60 9.95 -13.65
C GLY A 286 -5.20 10.23 -13.13
N ASN A 287 -4.64 9.27 -12.40
CA ASN A 287 -3.29 9.36 -11.85
C ASN A 287 -2.55 8.02 -12.03
N ALA A 288 -1.26 8.01 -11.67
CA ALA A 288 -0.36 6.87 -11.86
C ALA A 288 -0.68 5.65 -10.97
N TYR A 289 -1.60 5.77 -10.02
CA TYR A 289 -1.81 4.80 -8.94
C TYR A 289 -3.12 4.02 -9.11
N PHE A 290 -3.05 2.72 -8.86
CA PHE A 290 -4.17 1.84 -9.12
C PHE A 290 -4.26 0.66 -8.16
N VAL A 291 -5.46 0.08 -8.12
CA VAL A 291 -5.75 -1.26 -7.63
C VAL A 291 -6.35 -2.03 -8.80
N LEU A 292 -5.63 -3.04 -9.30
CA LEU A 292 -6.04 -3.82 -10.47
C LEU A 292 -6.20 -5.30 -10.11
N SER A 293 -7.23 -5.96 -10.62
CA SER A 293 -7.37 -7.42 -10.49
C SER A 293 -6.27 -8.14 -11.28
N ARG A 294 -5.94 -9.37 -10.88
CA ARG A 294 -4.99 -10.20 -11.63
C ARG A 294 -5.46 -10.42 -13.06
N GLU A 295 -6.75 -10.66 -13.25
CA GLU A 295 -7.35 -10.87 -14.56
C GLU A 295 -7.15 -9.66 -15.47
N PHE A 296 -7.28 -8.43 -14.93
CA PHE A 296 -7.00 -7.20 -15.70
C PHE A 296 -5.54 -7.17 -16.17
N VAL A 297 -4.58 -7.45 -15.27
CA VAL A 297 -3.15 -7.43 -15.59
C VAL A 297 -2.77 -8.51 -16.60
N GLU A 298 -3.30 -9.72 -16.48
CA GLU A 298 -3.06 -10.79 -17.45
C GLU A 298 -3.66 -10.46 -18.83
N HIS A 299 -4.83 -9.84 -18.86
CA HIS A 299 -5.50 -9.48 -20.10
C HIS A 299 -4.85 -8.28 -20.79
N LEU A 300 -4.24 -7.36 -20.04
CA LEU A 300 -3.49 -6.21 -20.56
C LEU A 300 -2.44 -6.63 -21.61
N PHE A 301 -1.73 -7.74 -21.37
CA PHE A 301 -0.69 -8.25 -22.27
C PHE A 301 -1.22 -9.11 -23.43
N LYS A 302 -2.50 -9.49 -23.40
CA LYS A 302 -3.14 -10.37 -24.40
C LYS A 302 -4.07 -9.59 -25.34
N ASN A 303 -4.74 -8.56 -24.84
CA ASN A 303 -5.74 -7.81 -25.60
C ASN A 303 -5.08 -6.94 -26.70
N PRO A 304 -5.44 -7.11 -27.98
CA PRO A 304 -4.83 -6.36 -29.07
C PRO A 304 -5.02 -4.83 -29.00
N GLU A 305 -6.19 -4.38 -28.55
CA GLU A 305 -6.53 -2.96 -28.45
C GLU A 305 -5.75 -2.30 -27.29
N ALA A 306 -5.64 -2.99 -26.15
CA ALA A 306 -4.82 -2.53 -25.03
C ALA A 306 -3.34 -2.44 -25.43
N LYS A 307 -2.80 -3.45 -26.14
CA LYS A 307 -1.42 -3.40 -26.66
C LYS A 307 -1.21 -2.26 -27.65
N ALA A 308 -2.17 -2.02 -28.54
CA ALA A 308 -2.11 -0.90 -29.47
C ALA A 308 -2.08 0.45 -28.73
N LEU A 309 -2.90 0.60 -27.67
CA LEU A 309 -2.87 1.79 -26.82
C LEU A 309 -1.52 1.96 -26.12
N LEU A 310 -0.98 0.91 -25.51
CA LEU A 310 0.34 0.94 -24.84
C LEU A 310 1.45 1.41 -25.80
N GLU A 311 1.45 0.93 -27.04
CA GLU A 311 2.43 1.39 -28.04
C GLU A 311 2.18 2.84 -28.47
N TRP A 312 0.93 3.23 -28.65
CA TRP A 312 0.56 4.60 -29.03
C TRP A 312 0.87 5.63 -27.93
N GLU A 313 0.87 5.23 -26.65
CA GLU A 313 1.15 6.09 -25.49
C GLU A 313 2.64 6.39 -25.24
N LYS A 314 3.56 5.75 -25.98
CA LYS A 314 5.01 5.83 -25.68
C LYS A 314 5.61 7.23 -25.81
N ASP A 315 5.01 8.09 -26.63
CA ASP A 315 5.47 9.44 -26.94
C ASP A 315 4.42 10.50 -26.58
N THR A 316 3.63 10.25 -25.54
CA THR A 316 2.74 11.24 -24.91
C THR A 316 3.37 11.83 -23.64
N TYR A 317 2.80 12.92 -23.14
CA TYR A 317 3.20 13.54 -21.88
C TYR A 317 2.38 12.99 -20.71
N SER A 318 3.06 12.58 -19.65
CA SER A 318 2.47 11.94 -18.46
C SER A 318 1.46 10.83 -18.81
N PRO A 319 1.84 9.82 -19.62
CA PRO A 319 0.95 8.71 -19.98
C PRO A 319 0.36 8.00 -18.76
N ASP A 320 1.08 7.99 -17.64
CA ASP A 320 0.63 7.44 -16.36
C ASP A 320 -0.63 8.13 -15.80
N GLU A 321 -0.93 9.37 -16.20
CA GLU A 321 -2.13 10.11 -15.77
C GLU A 321 -3.35 9.94 -16.70
N HIS A 322 -3.27 9.10 -17.74
CA HIS A 322 -4.43 8.87 -18.62
C HIS A 322 -4.49 7.46 -19.24
N LEU A 323 -3.38 6.74 -19.36
CA LEU A 323 -3.36 5.34 -19.82
C LEU A 323 -4.22 4.43 -18.93
N TRP A 324 -3.93 4.38 -17.62
CA TRP A 324 -4.63 3.48 -16.70
C TRP A 324 -6.11 3.83 -16.61
N ALA A 325 -6.40 5.14 -16.50
CA ALA A 325 -7.76 5.66 -16.48
C ALA A 325 -8.53 5.28 -17.75
N SER A 326 -7.89 5.27 -18.91
CA SER A 326 -8.51 4.91 -20.19
C SER A 326 -8.70 3.40 -20.32
N LEU A 327 -7.70 2.59 -19.98
CA LEU A 327 -7.81 1.12 -19.94
C LEU A 327 -8.94 0.65 -19.01
N GLN A 328 -9.15 1.34 -17.88
CA GLN A 328 -10.25 1.07 -16.95
C GLN A 328 -11.65 1.31 -17.54
N ARG A 329 -11.76 1.98 -18.69
CA ARG A 329 -13.03 2.31 -19.35
C ARG A 329 -13.22 1.60 -20.69
N MET A 330 -12.23 0.82 -21.11
CA MET A 330 -12.30 0.05 -22.35
C MET A 330 -13.26 -1.15 -22.20
N PRO A 331 -14.23 -1.30 -23.12
CA PRO A 331 -15.03 -2.51 -23.21
C PRO A 331 -14.15 -3.74 -23.40
N GLY A 332 -14.37 -4.78 -22.61
CA GLY A 332 -13.62 -6.04 -22.70
C GLY A 332 -12.34 -6.11 -21.85
N MET A 333 -11.99 -5.06 -21.11
CA MET A 333 -11.01 -5.15 -20.02
C MET A 333 -11.65 -5.72 -18.73
N PRO A 334 -11.06 -6.74 -18.08
CA PRO A 334 -11.62 -7.31 -16.84
C PRO A 334 -11.74 -6.28 -15.71
N GLY A 335 -12.89 -6.24 -15.02
CA GLY A 335 -13.10 -5.30 -13.93
C GLY A 335 -13.22 -3.83 -14.34
N SER A 336 -13.35 -3.55 -15.65
CA SER A 336 -13.54 -2.21 -16.19
C SER A 336 -14.94 -1.65 -15.90
N SER A 337 -15.05 -0.32 -15.95
CA SER A 337 -16.31 0.41 -15.82
C SER A 337 -16.76 0.94 -17.18
N PRO A 338 -18.07 1.06 -17.47
CA PRO A 338 -18.53 1.65 -18.72
C PRO A 338 -17.98 3.09 -18.93
N PRO A 339 -17.78 3.53 -20.19
CA PRO A 339 -17.23 4.85 -20.50
C PRO A 339 -18.21 6.01 -20.23
N ASN A 340 -19.43 5.74 -19.78
CA ASN A 340 -20.37 6.79 -19.42
C ASN A 340 -19.88 7.51 -18.15
N ASN A 341 -19.97 8.84 -18.12
CA ASN A 341 -19.48 9.68 -17.02
C ASN A 341 -20.15 9.40 -15.66
N LYS A 342 -21.29 8.72 -15.61
CA LYS A 342 -21.88 8.22 -14.36
C LYS A 342 -20.98 7.23 -13.60
N TYR A 343 -19.99 6.65 -14.27
CA TYR A 343 -19.00 5.75 -13.69
C TYR A 343 -17.67 6.43 -13.39
N ASP A 344 -17.61 7.76 -13.50
CA ASP A 344 -16.40 8.50 -13.17
C ASP A 344 -16.06 8.30 -11.68
N THR A 345 -14.77 8.06 -11.45
CA THR A 345 -14.21 7.80 -10.11
C THR A 345 -13.12 8.82 -9.87
N THR A 346 -13.30 9.68 -8.89
CA THR A 346 -12.32 10.71 -8.52
C THR A 346 -11.22 10.11 -7.65
N ASP A 347 -10.16 10.87 -7.43
CA ASP A 347 -9.10 10.55 -6.47
C ASP A 347 -9.65 10.25 -5.06
N MET A 348 -10.68 10.97 -4.62
CA MET A 348 -11.33 10.80 -3.30
C MET A 348 -12.29 9.62 -3.23
N THR A 349 -12.86 9.16 -4.34
CA THR A 349 -13.79 8.01 -4.36
C THR A 349 -13.10 6.68 -4.69
N SER A 350 -11.97 6.72 -5.40
CA SER A 350 -11.07 5.56 -5.53
C SER A 350 -10.49 5.18 -4.16
N ILE A 351 -10.19 3.89 -3.95
CA ILE A 351 -9.47 3.44 -2.75
C ILE A 351 -7.94 3.43 -2.95
N ALA A 352 -7.44 3.66 -4.16
CA ALA A 352 -6.03 3.44 -4.50
C ALA A 352 -5.06 4.33 -3.71
N ARG A 353 -5.23 5.66 -3.81
CA ARG A 353 -4.30 6.62 -3.22
C ARG A 353 -5.01 7.85 -2.67
N LEU A 354 -4.70 8.18 -1.42
CA LEU A 354 -5.05 9.47 -0.83
C LEU A 354 -3.94 10.49 -1.10
N VAL A 355 -4.29 11.63 -1.71
CA VAL A 355 -3.34 12.72 -2.01
C VAL A 355 -4.00 14.05 -1.64
N LYS A 356 -3.24 14.99 -1.04
CA LYS A 356 -3.69 16.38 -0.90
C LYS A 356 -2.93 17.28 -1.88
N TRP A 357 -3.68 18.05 -2.66
CA TRP A 357 -3.22 19.09 -3.55
C TRP A 357 -3.57 20.46 -2.97
N VAL A 358 -2.58 21.34 -2.86
CA VAL A 358 -2.69 22.64 -2.17
C VAL A 358 -3.88 23.49 -2.62
N TYR A 359 -4.30 23.37 -3.89
CA TYR A 359 -5.40 24.14 -4.48
C TYR A 359 -6.81 23.59 -4.17
N HIS A 360 -6.92 22.43 -3.51
CA HIS A 360 -8.19 21.85 -3.03
C HIS A 360 -8.30 21.83 -1.50
N GLU A 361 -7.28 22.34 -0.81
CA GLU A 361 -7.23 22.44 0.64
C GLU A 361 -8.04 23.62 1.16
N GLY A 362 -8.63 23.48 2.35
CA GLY A 362 -9.32 24.58 3.02
C GLY A 362 -10.31 24.12 4.08
N ASP A 363 -11.30 24.96 4.35
CA ASP A 363 -12.38 24.61 5.27
C ASP A 363 -13.34 23.63 4.59
N VAL A 364 -13.28 22.36 5.02
CA VAL A 364 -14.13 21.28 4.50
C VAL A 364 -15.62 21.60 4.70
N ARG A 365 -15.98 22.34 5.76
CA ARG A 365 -17.38 22.76 5.99
C ARG A 365 -17.85 23.81 4.98
N LYS A 366 -16.93 24.43 4.24
CA LYS A 366 -17.18 25.43 3.20
C LYS A 366 -16.88 24.91 1.79
N GLY A 367 -16.72 23.60 1.61
CA GLY A 367 -16.61 22.97 0.29
C GLY A 367 -15.19 22.63 -0.17
N ALA A 368 -14.16 22.79 0.68
CA ALA A 368 -12.85 22.22 0.38
C ALA A 368 -12.89 20.68 0.42
N SER A 369 -12.11 20.02 -0.44
CA SER A 369 -12.07 18.55 -0.50
C SER A 369 -11.44 17.96 0.78
N TYR A 370 -10.51 18.69 1.39
CA TYR A 370 -9.82 18.26 2.60
C TYR A 370 -9.20 19.42 3.39
N PRO A 371 -8.88 19.21 4.68
CA PRO A 371 -8.25 20.24 5.52
C PRO A 371 -6.85 20.62 5.01
N PRO A 372 -6.33 21.79 5.39
CA PRO A 372 -4.96 22.20 5.08
C PRO A 372 -3.90 21.17 5.50
N CYS A 373 -2.80 21.13 4.76
CA CYS A 373 -1.62 20.32 5.06
C CYS A 373 -0.95 20.78 6.36
N ASN A 374 -0.58 19.82 7.22
CA ASN A 374 0.13 20.09 8.48
C ASN A 374 1.64 19.81 8.38
N GLY A 375 2.13 19.42 7.19
CA GLY A 375 3.55 19.25 6.90
C GLY A 375 4.08 20.36 5.99
N GLY A 376 4.48 20.01 4.77
CA GLY A 376 4.99 20.94 3.76
C GLY A 376 4.51 20.61 2.36
N TYR A 377 4.88 21.41 1.36
CA TYR A 377 4.49 21.15 -0.04
C TYR A 377 5.70 20.86 -0.91
N ARG A 378 5.56 19.95 -1.86
CA ARG A 378 6.51 19.79 -2.97
C ARG A 378 5.73 19.61 -4.26
N ARG A 379 5.92 20.51 -5.23
CA ARG A 379 5.18 20.51 -6.51
C ARG A 379 3.66 20.42 -6.30
N ALA A 380 3.10 21.34 -5.50
CA ALA A 380 1.68 21.43 -5.15
C ALA A 380 1.06 20.25 -4.35
N VAL A 381 1.79 19.15 -4.12
CA VAL A 381 1.33 18.02 -3.30
C VAL A 381 1.83 18.15 -1.86
N CYS A 382 0.93 17.96 -0.88
CA CYS A 382 1.25 17.91 0.54
C CYS A 382 2.17 16.73 0.87
N VAL A 383 3.28 17.03 1.55
CA VAL A 383 4.05 16.08 2.33
C VAL A 383 3.47 16.08 3.74
N TYR A 384 2.79 15.00 4.11
CA TYR A 384 2.00 14.93 5.32
C TYR A 384 2.83 15.15 6.58
N GLY A 385 2.27 15.92 7.50
CA GLY A 385 2.76 16.08 8.86
C GLY A 385 1.94 15.25 9.86
N ALA A 386 2.40 15.20 11.11
CA ALA A 386 1.74 14.46 12.18
C ALA A 386 0.28 14.91 12.40
N GLY A 387 0.00 16.20 12.21
CA GLY A 387 -1.35 16.78 12.32
C GLY A 387 -2.33 16.29 11.26
N ASP A 388 -1.86 15.75 10.13
CA ASP A 388 -2.73 15.20 9.08
C ASP A 388 -3.27 13.81 9.44
N LEU A 389 -2.63 13.08 10.37
CA LEU A 389 -2.96 11.68 10.68
C LEU A 389 -4.40 11.47 11.15
N ASN A 390 -4.97 12.41 11.91
CA ASN A 390 -6.36 12.32 12.38
C ASN A 390 -7.35 12.25 11.21
N TRP A 391 -7.08 12.99 10.15
CA TRP A 391 -7.91 13.02 8.95
C TRP A 391 -7.59 11.86 8.01
N ILE A 392 -6.30 11.59 7.75
CA ILE A 392 -5.83 10.51 6.87
C ILE A 392 -6.41 9.16 7.28
N LEU A 393 -6.35 8.82 8.57
CA LEU A 393 -6.77 7.51 9.08
C LEU A 393 -8.28 7.27 9.04
N ARG A 394 -9.08 8.31 8.75
CA ARG A 394 -10.53 8.20 8.55
C ARG A 394 -10.92 8.02 7.08
N GLN A 395 -9.98 8.15 6.15
CA GLN A 395 -10.26 8.00 4.73
C GLN A 395 -10.32 6.52 4.34
N GLN A 396 -11.03 6.21 3.26
CA GLN A 396 -11.22 4.84 2.77
C GLN A 396 -10.00 4.25 2.06
N HIS A 397 -9.09 5.11 1.61
CA HIS A 397 -7.95 4.72 0.79
C HIS A 397 -7.04 3.72 1.49
N LEU A 398 -6.33 2.93 0.70
CA LEU A 398 -5.39 1.91 1.16
C LEU A 398 -4.03 2.52 1.51
N VAL A 399 -3.58 3.47 0.69
CA VAL A 399 -2.26 4.08 0.77
C VAL A 399 -2.38 5.59 0.61
N ALA A 400 -1.49 6.35 1.24
CA ALA A 400 -1.46 7.81 1.14
C ALA A 400 -0.12 8.31 0.59
N ASN A 401 -0.15 9.40 -0.17
CA ASN A 401 1.01 10.09 -0.74
C ASN A 401 0.99 11.59 -0.37
N LYS A 402 2.06 12.19 0.14
CA LYS A 402 3.41 11.65 0.35
C LYS A 402 3.90 11.84 1.78
N PHE A 403 4.84 10.99 2.16
CA PHE A 403 5.58 11.07 3.41
C PHE A 403 7.06 11.27 3.15
N ASP A 404 7.70 12.10 3.98
CA ASP A 404 9.14 12.29 3.95
C ASP A 404 9.64 12.49 5.39
N PRO A 405 10.56 11.65 5.89
CA PRO A 405 11.08 11.76 7.24
C PRO A 405 11.81 13.10 7.49
N GLU A 406 12.32 13.74 6.44
CA GLU A 406 12.95 15.06 6.53
C GLU A 406 11.93 16.20 6.78
N VAL A 407 10.66 15.98 6.40
CA VAL A 407 9.57 16.94 6.66
C VAL A 407 8.96 16.64 8.02
N ASP A 408 8.58 15.38 8.25
CA ASP A 408 7.98 14.95 9.52
C ASP A 408 8.14 13.44 9.80
N GLU A 409 9.24 13.08 10.47
CA GLU A 409 9.47 11.71 10.96
C GLU A 409 8.39 11.22 11.94
N ILE A 410 7.72 12.13 12.66
CA ILE A 410 6.70 11.76 13.65
C ILE A 410 5.46 11.21 12.93
N ALA A 411 5.10 11.79 11.78
CA ALA A 411 3.98 11.32 10.97
C ALA A 411 4.14 9.83 10.62
N LEU A 412 5.31 9.46 10.07
CA LEU A 412 5.62 8.08 9.70
C LEU A 412 5.68 7.15 10.91
N LYS A 413 6.36 7.58 11.98
CA LYS A 413 6.51 6.76 13.17
C LYS A 413 5.17 6.45 13.85
N CYS A 414 4.28 7.45 13.94
CA CYS A 414 2.95 7.22 14.50
C CYS A 414 2.06 6.38 13.60
N LEU A 415 2.21 6.48 12.29
CA LEU A 415 1.51 5.61 11.34
C LEU A 415 1.99 4.16 11.43
N GLU A 416 3.30 3.92 11.57
CA GLU A 416 3.89 2.60 11.83
C GLU A 416 3.36 1.99 13.13
N HIS A 417 3.39 2.75 14.22
CA HIS A 417 2.86 2.34 15.52
C HIS A 417 1.36 2.03 15.45
N TYR A 418 0.58 2.88 14.78
CA TYR A 418 -0.85 2.69 14.58
C TYR A 418 -1.14 1.37 13.86
N LEU A 419 -0.53 1.15 12.69
CA LEU A 419 -0.75 -0.04 11.87
C LEU A 419 -0.29 -1.29 12.59
N ARG A 420 0.90 -1.25 13.22
CA ARG A 420 1.44 -2.41 13.93
C ARG A 420 0.61 -2.78 15.15
N PHE A 421 0.22 -1.80 15.96
CA PHE A 421 -0.65 -2.01 17.11
C PHE A 421 -1.98 -2.62 16.68
N LYS A 422 -2.60 -2.06 15.63
CA LYS A 422 -3.89 -2.53 15.11
C LYS A 422 -3.81 -3.93 14.54
N THR A 423 -2.74 -4.24 13.81
CA THR A 423 -2.46 -5.58 13.26
C THR A 423 -2.35 -6.64 14.37
N LEU A 424 -1.64 -6.33 15.47
CA LEU A 424 -1.37 -7.31 16.54
C LEU A 424 -2.48 -7.44 17.58
N THR A 425 -3.32 -6.41 17.73
CA THR A 425 -4.36 -6.35 18.77
C THR A 425 -5.77 -6.50 18.20
N GLY A 426 -5.98 -6.18 16.92
CA GLY A 426 -7.29 -5.98 16.33
C GLY A 426 -7.99 -4.69 16.80
N GLN A 427 -7.33 -3.86 17.61
CA GLN A 427 -7.89 -2.61 18.16
C GLN A 427 -7.24 -1.40 17.50
N SER A 428 -8.04 -0.38 17.18
CA SER A 428 -7.53 0.88 16.65
C SER A 428 -6.90 1.71 17.77
N LEU A 429 -5.65 2.17 17.58
CA LEU A 429 -4.98 3.08 18.52
C LEU A 429 -5.71 4.43 18.69
N GLN A 430 -6.60 4.76 17.74
CA GLN A 430 -7.50 5.91 17.82
C GLN A 430 -8.55 5.79 18.92
N PHE A 431 -8.95 4.56 19.28
CA PHE A 431 -10.00 4.28 20.26
C PHE A 431 -9.50 3.46 21.46
N ALA A 432 -8.23 3.11 21.49
CA ALA A 432 -7.66 2.34 22.58
C ALA A 432 -7.63 3.20 23.85
N GLU A 433 -8.36 2.79 24.89
CA GLU A 433 -8.28 3.42 26.20
C GLU A 433 -6.86 3.28 26.77
N LYS A 434 -6.43 4.27 27.55
CA LYS A 434 -5.15 4.23 28.27
C LYS A 434 -4.98 2.92 29.08
N SER A 435 -6.08 2.44 29.68
CA SER A 435 -6.15 1.18 30.43
C SER A 435 -5.83 -0.07 29.58
N HIS A 436 -6.14 -0.04 28.29
CA HIS A 436 -5.92 -1.14 27.35
C HIS A 436 -4.52 -1.10 26.74
N ILE A 437 -3.99 0.10 26.50
CA ILE A 437 -2.60 0.30 26.07
C ILE A 437 -1.63 -0.13 27.20
N MET A 438 -1.99 0.12 28.47
CA MET A 438 -1.17 -0.20 29.65
C MET A 438 -1.26 -1.66 30.15
N LYS A 439 -2.22 -2.47 29.68
CA LYS A 439 -2.43 -3.86 30.15
C LYS A 439 -1.58 -4.91 29.43
N ARG A 440 -0.57 -4.50 28.67
CA ARG A 440 0.39 -5.39 27.98
C ARG A 440 1.80 -5.19 28.49
#